data_AF-A0A5B7H322-F1
#
_entry.id   AF-A0A5B7H322-F1
#
_cell.length_a   1.000
_cell.length_b   1.000
_cell.length_c   1.000
_cell.angle_alpha   90.00
_cell.angle_beta   90.00
_cell.angle_gamma   90.00
#
_symmetry.space_group_name_H-M   'P 1'
#
loop_
_entity.id
_entity.type
_entity.pdbx_description
1 polymer ?
#
loop_
_entity_poly.entity_id
_entity_poly.type
_entity_poly.pdbx_seq_one_letter_code
_entity_poly.pdbx_strand_id
1 'polypeptide(L)'
;MTFGEKMGLDTSTNESLWKDEVNVEVNKAVLHSFQAAGVTLVDHHTASQSFIQFLANEQRDRGGCPADWVWIVPPISGSLTPVFHQEMSLYYLKPAYEYQEPAWEDFARYNRGGAIASPSQLFRKVAMTVLFASSLYHKALARRVRVTILYATETGRSQLYAHNLSQALKRYFNPEVGHINRLRYYICVQRNNVRNKSKTGDSCNIGENMPALRK
;
A
#
# COMPACT_ATOMS: atom_id res chain seq x y z
N MET A 1 -38.03 -36.49 -3.16
CA MET A 1 -39.31 -35.79 -2.99
C MET A 1 -39.02 -34.34 -2.64
N THR A 2 -39.38 -33.41 -3.53
CA THR A 2 -39.15 -31.97 -3.33
C THR A 2 -40.25 -31.36 -2.43
N PHE A 3 -40.03 -30.16 -1.88
CA PHE A 3 -41.05 -29.47 -1.06
C PHE A 3 -42.35 -29.23 -1.85
N GLY A 4 -42.26 -28.85 -3.12
CA GLY A 4 -43.42 -28.62 -3.99
C GLY A 4 -44.29 -29.87 -4.18
N GLU A 5 -43.68 -31.04 -4.36
CA GLU A 5 -44.41 -32.31 -4.44
C GLU A 5 -45.17 -32.64 -3.15
N LYS A 6 -44.59 -32.31 -1.98
CA LYS A 6 -45.26 -32.51 -0.68
C LYS A 6 -46.42 -31.56 -0.45
N MET A 7 -46.38 -30.38 -1.05
CA MET A 7 -47.47 -29.41 -1.04
C MET A 7 -48.55 -29.72 -2.09
N GLY A 8 -48.33 -30.71 -2.96
CA GLY A 8 -49.25 -31.05 -4.05
C GLY A 8 -49.23 -30.05 -5.21
N LEU A 9 -48.13 -29.31 -5.37
CA LEU A 9 -47.98 -28.32 -6.45
C LEU A 9 -47.53 -28.99 -7.75
N ASP A 10 -47.93 -28.40 -8.88
CA ASP A 10 -47.45 -28.79 -10.20
C ASP A 10 -46.01 -28.29 -10.41
N THR A 11 -45.05 -29.18 -10.20
CA THR A 11 -43.62 -28.89 -10.40
C THR A 11 -43.14 -29.15 -11.84
N SER A 12 -44.04 -29.46 -12.77
CA SER A 12 -43.67 -29.80 -14.15
C SER A 12 -43.28 -28.58 -15.00
N THR A 13 -43.84 -27.41 -14.69
CA THR A 13 -43.60 -26.15 -15.41
C THR A 13 -43.19 -25.03 -14.45
N ASN A 14 -42.48 -24.00 -14.93
CA ASN A 14 -42.20 -22.81 -14.10
C ASN A 14 -43.37 -21.81 -14.09
N GLU A 15 -44.33 -21.93 -15.01
CA GLU A 15 -45.50 -21.06 -15.10
C GLU A 15 -46.46 -21.20 -13.92
N SER A 16 -46.45 -22.36 -13.26
CA SER A 16 -47.17 -22.59 -12.01
C SER A 16 -46.62 -21.78 -10.83
N LEU A 17 -45.44 -21.16 -10.98
CA LEU A 17 -44.74 -20.41 -9.93
C LEU A 17 -44.53 -21.23 -8.64
N TRP A 18 -44.46 -22.56 -8.75
CA TRP A 18 -44.35 -23.45 -7.59
C TRP A 18 -43.14 -23.15 -6.71
N LYS A 19 -42.06 -22.62 -7.30
CA LYS A 19 -40.85 -22.24 -6.57
C LYS A 19 -41.10 -21.03 -5.66
N ASP A 20 -41.83 -20.04 -6.14
CA ASP A 20 -42.18 -18.84 -5.37
C ASP A 20 -43.11 -19.20 -4.21
N GLU A 21 -44.10 -20.05 -4.45
CA GLU A 21 -45.02 -20.54 -3.41
C GLU A 21 -44.28 -21.34 -2.33
N VAL A 22 -43.44 -22.30 -2.75
CA VAL A 22 -42.60 -23.06 -1.81
C VAL A 22 -41.68 -22.13 -1.01
N ASN A 23 -41.07 -21.13 -1.65
CA ASN A 23 -40.16 -20.21 -0.98
C ASN A 23 -40.88 -19.39 0.12
N VAL A 24 -42.10 -18.93 -0.15
CA VAL A 24 -42.93 -18.23 0.83
C VAL A 24 -43.27 -19.15 2.01
N GLU A 25 -43.73 -20.38 1.76
CA GLU A 25 -44.10 -21.31 2.83
C GLU A 25 -42.91 -21.76 3.68
N VAL A 26 -41.73 -21.95 3.08
CA VAL A 26 -40.50 -22.23 3.82
C VAL A 26 -40.12 -21.06 4.74
N ASN A 27 -40.20 -19.82 4.24
CA ASN A 27 -39.91 -18.63 5.06
C ASN A 27 -40.89 -18.51 6.24
N LYS A 28 -42.19 -18.76 6.03
CA LYS A 28 -43.19 -18.80 7.10
C LYS A 28 -42.85 -19.87 8.15
N ALA A 29 -42.49 -21.08 7.71
CA ALA A 29 -42.14 -22.18 8.60
C ALA A 29 -40.90 -21.87 9.45
N VAL A 30 -39.88 -21.22 8.87
CA VAL A 30 -38.68 -20.78 9.61
C VAL A 30 -39.06 -19.76 10.68
N LEU A 31 -39.78 -18.70 10.33
CA LEU A 31 -40.21 -17.66 11.28
C LEU A 31 -41.05 -18.25 12.42
N HIS A 32 -42.03 -19.09 12.09
CA HIS A 32 -42.88 -19.77 13.08
C HIS A 32 -42.06 -20.65 14.03
N SER A 33 -41.09 -21.42 13.49
CA SER A 33 -40.28 -22.34 14.31
C SER A 33 -39.40 -21.59 15.30
N PHE A 34 -38.77 -20.49 14.88
CA PHE A 34 -37.96 -19.65 15.77
C PHE A 34 -38.82 -18.98 16.85
N GLN A 35 -39.99 -18.46 16.46
CA GLN A 35 -40.93 -17.87 17.42
C GLN A 35 -41.43 -18.88 18.45
N ALA A 36 -41.80 -20.10 18.01
CA ALA A 36 -42.26 -21.17 18.89
C ALA A 36 -41.16 -21.63 19.88
N ALA A 37 -39.89 -21.55 19.47
CA ALA A 37 -38.73 -21.85 20.31
C ALA A 37 -38.30 -20.69 21.22
N GLY A 38 -38.95 -19.52 21.14
CA GLY A 38 -38.56 -18.32 21.90
C GLY A 38 -37.23 -17.71 21.45
N VAL A 39 -36.78 -18.00 20.23
CA VAL A 39 -35.54 -17.46 19.65
C VAL A 39 -35.88 -16.23 18.82
N THR A 40 -35.15 -15.13 19.04
CA THR A 40 -35.35 -13.89 18.29
C THR A 40 -34.93 -14.05 16.83
N LEU A 41 -35.88 -13.82 15.92
CA LEU A 41 -35.65 -13.74 14.48
C LEU A 41 -36.53 -12.63 13.91
N VAL A 42 -36.00 -11.83 13.00
CA VAL A 42 -36.70 -10.70 12.37
C VAL A 42 -36.94 -11.03 10.91
N ASP A 43 -38.16 -10.78 10.42
CA ASP A 43 -38.48 -10.94 9.02
C ASP A 43 -37.92 -9.80 8.16
N HIS A 44 -37.80 -10.03 6.86
CA HIS A 44 -37.17 -9.09 5.94
C HIS A 44 -37.98 -7.80 5.71
N HIS A 45 -39.31 -7.80 5.86
CA HIS A 45 -40.09 -6.57 5.77
C HIS A 45 -39.84 -5.67 6.98
N THR A 46 -39.89 -6.24 8.19
CA THR A 46 -39.58 -5.50 9.43
C THR A 46 -38.12 -5.01 9.45
N ALA A 47 -37.18 -5.85 9.02
CA ALA A 47 -35.77 -5.46 8.91
C ALA A 47 -35.57 -4.30 7.92
N SER A 48 -36.25 -4.35 6.77
CA SER A 48 -36.18 -3.29 5.75
C SER A 48 -36.75 -1.96 6.27
N GLN A 49 -37.89 -1.98 6.96
CA GLN A 49 -38.47 -0.78 7.57
C GLN A 49 -37.54 -0.19 8.64
N SER A 50 -36.95 -1.04 9.47
CA SER A 50 -35.99 -0.64 10.49
C SER A 50 -34.74 0.00 9.87
N PHE A 51 -34.26 -0.53 8.74
CA PHE A 51 -33.13 0.03 8.01
C PHE A 51 -33.43 1.43 7.45
N ILE A 52 -34.63 1.67 6.91
CA ILE A 52 -35.01 3.01 6.42
C ILE A 52 -35.05 4.03 7.57
N GLN A 53 -35.54 3.64 8.74
CA GLN A 53 -35.49 4.52 9.92
C GLN A 53 -34.05 4.80 10.34
N PHE A 54 -33.18 3.80 10.30
CA PHE A 54 -31.74 3.97 10.58
C PHE A 54 -31.07 4.91 9.58
N LEU A 55 -31.33 4.74 8.28
CA LEU A 55 -30.84 5.59 7.20
C LEU A 55 -31.24 7.05 7.42
N ALA A 56 -32.51 7.31 7.77
CA ALA A 56 -32.99 8.66 8.05
C ALA A 56 -32.28 9.31 9.26
N ASN A 57 -32.01 8.52 10.30
CA ASN A 57 -31.28 8.99 11.48
C ASN A 57 -29.82 9.34 11.14
N GLU A 58 -29.08 8.46 10.44
CA GLU A 58 -27.68 8.74 10.06
C GLU A 58 -27.58 9.94 9.08
N GLN A 59 -28.54 10.08 8.17
CA GLN A 59 -28.62 11.23 7.28
C GLN A 59 -28.79 12.54 8.06
N ARG A 60 -29.64 12.53 9.09
CA ARG A 60 -29.86 13.70 9.96
C ARG A 60 -28.65 14.00 10.84
N ASP A 61 -28.03 12.97 11.41
CA ASP A 61 -27.01 13.13 12.43
C ASP A 61 -25.61 13.39 11.83
N ARG A 62 -25.32 12.81 10.65
CA ARG A 62 -23.98 12.84 10.01
C ARG A 62 -23.99 13.21 8.53
N GLY A 63 -25.15 13.33 7.90
CA GLY A 63 -25.27 13.73 6.49
C GLY A 63 -25.08 12.61 5.47
N GLY A 64 -25.00 11.35 5.91
CA GLY A 64 -24.79 10.22 5.01
C GLY A 64 -24.83 8.86 5.71
N CYS A 65 -25.23 7.82 4.97
CA CYS A 65 -25.12 6.43 5.39
C CYS A 65 -24.53 5.59 4.25
N PRO A 66 -23.32 5.00 4.40
CA PRO A 66 -22.80 4.08 3.39
C PRO A 66 -23.66 2.82 3.36
N ALA A 67 -24.20 2.47 2.19
CA ALA A 67 -25.06 1.29 2.04
C ALA A 67 -24.87 0.65 0.66
N ASP A 68 -24.74 -0.68 0.65
CA ASP A 68 -24.68 -1.48 -0.58
C ASP A 68 -26.07 -2.03 -0.89
N TRP A 69 -26.74 -1.43 -1.88
CA TRP A 69 -28.10 -1.79 -2.26
C TRP A 69 -28.25 -3.28 -2.60
N VAL A 70 -27.24 -3.88 -3.23
CA VAL A 70 -27.26 -5.30 -3.66
C VAL A 70 -27.34 -6.24 -2.47
N TRP A 71 -26.73 -5.87 -1.34
CA TRP A 71 -26.74 -6.66 -0.11
C TRP A 71 -27.89 -6.33 0.84
N ILE A 72 -28.44 -5.12 0.75
CA ILE A 72 -29.51 -4.66 1.64
C ILE A 72 -30.89 -5.13 1.17
N VAL A 73 -31.16 -5.16 -0.15
CA VAL A 73 -32.44 -5.61 -0.67
C VAL A 73 -32.63 -7.11 -0.40
N PRO A 74 -33.74 -7.54 0.22
CA PRO A 74 -33.97 -8.95 0.51
C PRO A 74 -34.04 -9.83 -0.76
N PRO A 75 -33.55 -11.08 -0.69
CA PRO A 75 -33.50 -11.99 -1.84
C PRO A 75 -34.88 -12.53 -2.27
N ILE A 76 -35.92 -12.32 -1.46
CA ILE A 76 -37.32 -12.58 -1.78
C ILE A 76 -38.12 -11.30 -1.55
N SER A 77 -39.15 -11.07 -2.36
CA SER A 77 -40.05 -9.92 -2.19
C SER A 77 -39.35 -8.56 -2.25
N GLY A 78 -38.24 -8.44 -3.00
CA GLY A 78 -37.40 -7.24 -3.02
C GLY A 78 -38.20 -5.95 -3.24
N SER A 79 -38.96 -5.85 -4.34
CA SER A 79 -39.78 -4.66 -4.65
C SER A 79 -40.98 -4.44 -3.73
N LEU A 80 -41.30 -5.38 -2.83
CA LEU A 80 -42.32 -5.20 -1.79
C LEU A 80 -41.74 -4.60 -0.50
N THR A 81 -40.43 -4.29 -0.48
CA THR A 81 -39.73 -3.71 0.66
C THR A 81 -39.34 -2.26 0.34
N PRO A 82 -39.37 -1.35 1.33
CA PRO A 82 -39.08 0.06 1.09
C PRO A 82 -37.63 0.30 0.65
N VAL A 83 -36.70 -0.60 1.01
CA VAL A 83 -35.29 -0.50 0.62
C VAL A 83 -35.05 -0.64 -0.89
N PHE A 84 -35.94 -1.33 -1.61
CA PHE A 84 -35.82 -1.45 -3.06
C PHE A 84 -35.98 -0.10 -3.77
N HIS A 85 -36.85 0.77 -3.27
CA HIS A 85 -37.14 2.08 -3.85
C HIS A 85 -36.19 3.18 -3.37
N GLN A 86 -35.32 2.89 -2.40
CA GLN A 86 -34.42 3.86 -1.81
C GLN A 86 -33.09 3.88 -2.57
N GLU A 87 -32.72 5.04 -3.11
CA GLU A 87 -31.38 5.25 -3.64
C GLU A 87 -30.36 5.27 -2.52
N MET A 88 -29.25 4.55 -2.72
CA MET A 88 -28.19 4.36 -1.73
C MET A 88 -26.83 4.62 -2.38
N SER A 89 -25.90 5.17 -1.59
CA SER A 89 -24.52 5.41 -2.03
C SER A 89 -23.58 4.51 -1.25
N LEU A 90 -22.80 3.69 -1.98
CA LEU A 90 -21.76 2.86 -1.40
C LEU A 90 -20.44 3.64 -1.35
N TYR A 91 -19.90 3.80 -0.14
CA TYR A 91 -18.57 4.34 0.09
C TYR A 91 -17.98 3.73 1.37
N TYR A 92 -16.65 3.74 1.48
CA TYR A 92 -15.95 3.05 2.57
C TYR A 92 -15.44 4.04 3.61
N LEU A 93 -15.75 3.78 4.88
CA LEU A 93 -15.28 4.54 6.03
C LEU A 93 -14.36 3.68 6.90
N LYS A 94 -13.66 4.29 7.85
CA LYS A 94 -12.90 3.60 8.90
C LYS A 94 -13.40 4.08 10.27
N PRO A 95 -13.49 3.20 11.28
CA PRO A 95 -13.19 1.76 11.26
C PRO A 95 -14.18 0.94 10.42
N ALA A 96 -13.73 -0.17 9.83
CA ALA A 96 -14.56 -1.05 8.99
C ALA A 96 -14.18 -2.53 9.13
N TYR A 97 -15.15 -3.39 8.85
CA TYR A 97 -14.96 -4.81 8.64
C TYR A 97 -14.53 -5.06 7.19
N GLU A 98 -13.47 -5.85 7.02
CA GLU A 98 -12.93 -6.22 5.71
C GLU A 98 -12.89 -7.74 5.58
N TYR A 99 -13.08 -8.22 4.34
CA TYR A 99 -12.85 -9.62 4.02
C TYR A 99 -11.39 -9.98 4.27
N GLN A 100 -11.18 -11.20 4.73
CA GLN A 100 -9.87 -11.80 4.93
C GLN A 100 -9.78 -13.06 4.10
N GLU A 101 -8.56 -13.41 3.69
CA GLU A 101 -8.31 -14.70 3.08
C GLU A 101 -8.70 -15.82 4.06
N PRO A 102 -9.19 -16.96 3.56
CA PRO A 102 -9.54 -18.07 4.43
C PRO A 102 -8.33 -18.55 5.23
N ALA A 103 -8.47 -18.66 6.54
CA ALA A 103 -7.36 -18.91 7.47
C ALA A 103 -6.51 -20.14 7.13
N TRP A 104 -7.10 -21.18 6.52
CA TRP A 104 -6.40 -22.41 6.14
C TRP A 104 -5.44 -22.22 4.95
N GLU A 105 -5.68 -21.24 4.07
CA GLU A 105 -4.77 -20.95 2.95
C GLU A 105 -3.49 -20.29 3.44
N ASP A 106 -3.63 -19.35 4.37
CA ASP A 106 -2.52 -18.70 5.04
C ASP A 106 -1.75 -19.66 5.93
N PHE A 107 -2.44 -20.56 6.63
CA PHE A 107 -1.80 -21.63 7.40
C PHE A 107 -0.95 -22.56 6.52
N ALA A 108 -1.47 -22.94 5.34
CA ALA A 108 -0.71 -23.74 4.38
C ALA A 108 0.48 -22.98 3.78
N ARG A 109 0.40 -21.65 3.63
CA ARG A 109 1.54 -20.81 3.21
C ARG A 109 2.58 -20.66 4.31
N TYR A 110 2.17 -20.47 5.57
CA TYR A 110 3.08 -20.44 6.72
C TYR A 110 3.87 -21.76 6.83
N ASN A 111 3.20 -22.91 6.74
CA ASN A 111 3.86 -24.20 6.82
C ASN A 111 4.71 -24.53 5.58
N ARG A 112 4.33 -24.08 4.38
CA ARG A 112 5.17 -24.21 3.17
C ARG A 112 6.35 -23.22 3.16
N GLY A 113 6.21 -22.08 3.83
CA GLY A 113 7.23 -21.05 4.01
C GLY A 113 8.32 -21.41 5.02
N GLY A 114 8.21 -22.58 5.67
CA GLY A 114 9.23 -23.14 6.56
C GLY A 114 10.52 -23.61 5.87
N ALA A 115 10.67 -23.43 4.56
CA ALA A 115 11.99 -23.44 3.95
C ALA A 115 12.71 -22.13 4.30
N ILE A 116 13.31 -22.09 5.50
CA ILE A 116 14.25 -21.05 5.90
C ILE A 116 15.26 -20.93 4.76
N ALA A 117 15.25 -19.79 4.07
CA ALA A 117 16.27 -19.50 3.05
C ALA A 117 17.62 -19.79 3.70
N SER A 118 18.43 -20.63 3.07
CA SER A 118 19.69 -21.08 3.68
C SER A 118 20.49 -19.85 4.12
N PRO A 119 21.25 -19.91 5.23
CA PRO A 119 21.99 -18.76 5.74
C PRO A 119 22.83 -18.04 4.66
N SER A 120 23.29 -18.79 3.65
CA SER A 120 24.01 -18.27 2.48
C SER A 120 23.16 -17.40 1.54
N GLN A 121 21.88 -17.73 1.34
CA GLN A 121 20.96 -16.94 0.51
C GLN A 121 20.58 -15.62 1.19
N LEU A 122 20.39 -15.64 2.52
CA LEU A 122 20.12 -14.44 3.29
C LEU A 122 21.34 -13.52 3.32
N PHE A 123 22.53 -14.07 3.58
CA PHE A 123 23.78 -13.32 3.54
C PHE A 123 24.01 -12.67 2.17
N ARG A 124 23.78 -13.41 1.08
CA ARG A 124 23.92 -12.89 -0.29
C ARG A 124 22.93 -11.75 -0.57
N LYS A 125 21.69 -11.85 -0.10
CA LYS A 125 20.68 -10.77 -0.24
C LYS A 125 21.11 -9.52 0.52
N VAL A 126 21.51 -9.65 1.78
CA VAL A 126 21.98 -8.53 2.61
C VAL A 126 23.21 -7.86 1.99
N ALA A 127 24.20 -8.66 1.56
CA ALA A 127 25.41 -8.14 0.92
C ALA A 127 25.10 -7.34 -0.35
N MET A 128 24.20 -7.84 -1.21
CA MET A 128 23.79 -7.13 -2.43
C MET A 128 23.08 -5.80 -2.12
N THR A 129 22.21 -5.77 -1.11
CA THR A 129 21.53 -4.53 -0.68
C THR A 129 22.53 -3.50 -0.14
N VAL A 130 23.52 -3.92 0.66
CA VAL A 130 24.56 -3.04 1.19
C VAL A 130 25.48 -2.51 0.07
N LEU A 131 25.86 -3.35 -0.89
CA LEU A 131 26.66 -2.94 -2.05
C LEU A 131 25.90 -1.93 -2.91
N PHE A 132 24.61 -2.15 -3.15
CA PHE A 132 23.79 -1.24 -3.92
C PHE A 132 23.60 0.10 -3.20
N ALA A 133 23.28 0.09 -1.91
CA ALA A 133 23.15 1.29 -1.08
C ALA A 133 24.44 2.10 -1.03
N SER A 134 25.59 1.43 -0.86
CA SER A 134 26.90 2.10 -0.83
C SER A 134 27.29 2.71 -2.19
N SER A 135 26.92 2.07 -3.31
CA SER A 135 27.11 2.60 -4.67
C SER A 135 26.24 3.83 -4.93
N LEU A 136 24.96 3.80 -4.53
CA LEU A 136 24.07 4.96 -4.61
C LEU A 136 24.54 6.11 -3.72
N TYR A 137 24.97 5.80 -2.50
CA TYR A 137 25.50 6.77 -1.56
C TYR A 137 26.77 7.45 -2.11
N HIS A 138 27.69 6.68 -2.70
CA HIS A 138 28.88 7.23 -3.37
C HIS A 138 28.52 8.13 -4.55
N LYS A 139 27.58 7.72 -5.42
CA LYS A 139 27.13 8.55 -6.55
C LYS A 139 26.44 9.84 -6.09
N ALA A 140 25.62 9.76 -5.04
CA ALA A 140 24.95 10.93 -4.47
C ALA A 140 25.93 11.91 -3.80
N LEU A 141 26.92 11.41 -3.06
CA LEU A 141 27.97 12.23 -2.45
C LEU A 141 28.94 12.83 -3.48
N ALA A 142 29.25 12.11 -4.56
CA ALA A 142 30.15 12.59 -5.61
C ALA A 142 29.60 13.81 -6.38
N ARG A 143 28.27 13.95 -6.43
CA ARG A 143 27.59 15.13 -7.02
C ARG A 143 27.56 16.34 -6.09
N ARG A 144 27.86 16.17 -4.80
CA ARG A 144 27.89 17.27 -3.83
C ARG A 144 29.22 18.01 -3.89
N VAL A 145 29.18 19.32 -3.66
CA VAL A 145 30.39 20.15 -3.60
C VAL A 145 31.25 19.68 -2.42
N ARG A 146 32.52 19.38 -2.70
CA ARG A 146 33.51 19.00 -1.69
C ARG A 146 33.94 20.24 -0.93
N VAL A 147 33.86 20.17 0.40
CA VAL A 147 34.30 21.25 1.29
C VAL A 147 35.33 20.67 2.24
N THR A 148 36.48 21.31 2.37
CA THR A 148 37.50 20.89 3.34
C THR A 148 37.50 21.89 4.48
N ILE A 149 37.15 21.43 5.68
CA ILE A 149 37.16 22.24 6.90
C ILE A 149 38.50 22.01 7.58
N LEU A 150 39.30 23.08 7.64
CA LEU A 150 40.63 23.04 8.20
C LEU A 150 40.60 23.59 9.61
N TYR A 151 41.27 22.90 10.53
CA TYR A 151 41.40 23.35 11.91
C TYR A 151 42.87 23.34 12.34
N ALA A 152 43.22 24.31 13.17
CA ALA A 152 44.48 24.36 13.89
C ALA A 152 44.17 24.29 15.38
N THR A 153 44.78 23.34 16.09
CA THR A 153 44.56 23.22 17.53
C THR A 153 45.81 22.69 18.22
N GLU A 154 46.18 23.30 19.34
CA GLU A 154 47.25 22.81 20.21
C GLU A 154 46.68 21.97 21.37
N THR A 155 45.43 22.26 21.78
CA THR A 155 44.76 21.67 22.95
C THR A 155 43.47 20.89 22.62
N GLY A 156 43.11 20.75 21.34
CA GLY A 156 41.98 19.92 20.86
C GLY A 156 40.63 20.63 20.72
N ARG A 157 40.45 21.85 21.25
CA ARG A 157 39.15 22.55 21.22
C ARG A 157 38.67 22.87 19.80
N SER A 158 39.56 23.34 18.92
CA SER A 158 39.21 23.72 17.54
C SER A 158 38.86 22.49 16.68
N GLN A 159 39.37 21.31 17.02
CA GLN A 159 39.01 20.05 16.35
C GLN A 159 37.53 19.72 16.56
N LEU A 160 37.03 19.90 17.79
CA LEU A 160 35.64 19.63 18.13
C LEU A 160 34.68 20.54 17.35
N TYR A 161 34.99 21.84 17.27
CA TYR A 161 34.21 22.79 16.48
C TYR A 161 34.18 22.43 15.00
N ALA A 162 35.31 21.98 14.43
CA ALA A 162 35.37 21.56 13.04
C ALA A 162 34.53 20.30 12.77
N HIS A 163 34.46 19.36 13.71
CA HIS A 163 33.57 18.19 13.61
C HIS A 163 32.09 18.58 13.72
N ASN A 164 31.73 19.49 14.63
CA ASN A 164 30.37 19.99 14.77
C ASN A 164 29.92 20.72 13.50
N LEU A 165 30.79 21.55 12.92
CA LEU A 165 30.54 22.23 11.65
C LEU A 165 30.40 21.23 10.49
N SER A 166 31.25 20.20 10.44
CA SER A 166 31.12 19.11 9.45
C SER A 166 29.75 18.44 9.56
N GLN A 167 29.28 18.13 10.77
CA GLN A 167 27.95 17.53 10.96
C GLN A 167 26.81 18.42 10.47
N ALA A 168 26.88 19.74 10.71
CA ALA A 168 25.90 20.69 10.20
C ALA A 168 25.90 20.76 8.66
N LEU A 169 27.08 20.74 8.04
CA LEU A 169 27.25 20.86 6.59
C LEU A 169 26.99 19.56 5.81
N LYS A 170 27.00 18.39 6.46
CA LYS A 170 26.78 17.05 5.83
C LYS A 170 25.46 16.93 5.07
N ARG A 171 24.45 17.74 5.38
CA ARG A 171 23.15 17.70 4.68
C ARG A 171 23.26 18.18 3.23
N TYR A 172 24.13 19.16 2.96
CA TYR A 172 24.22 19.86 1.67
C TYR A 172 25.56 19.66 0.96
N PHE A 173 26.66 19.55 1.72
CA PHE A 173 28.02 19.41 1.21
C PHE A 173 28.57 18.01 1.47
N ASN A 174 29.72 17.70 0.88
CA ASN A 174 30.56 16.56 1.28
C ASN A 174 31.78 17.08 2.07
N PRO A 175 31.63 17.38 3.38
CA PRO A 175 32.68 18.02 4.17
C PRO A 175 33.71 17.01 4.70
N GLU A 176 34.99 17.23 4.40
CA GLU A 176 36.12 16.54 5.02
C GLU A 176 36.81 17.45 6.05
N VAL A 177 37.13 16.91 7.23
CA VAL A 177 37.83 17.67 8.28
C VAL A 177 39.31 17.28 8.28
N GLY A 178 40.19 18.27 8.22
CA GLY A 178 41.63 18.06 8.19
C GLY A 178 42.39 19.01 9.10
N HIS A 179 43.47 18.53 9.72
CA HIS A 179 44.37 19.41 10.48
C HIS A 179 45.14 20.32 9.51
N ILE A 180 45.42 21.55 9.93
CA ILE A 180 46.13 22.55 9.11
C ILE A 180 47.51 22.05 8.64
N ASN A 181 48.18 21.21 9.42
CA ASN A 181 49.47 20.60 9.04
C ASN A 181 49.37 19.66 7.82
N ARG A 182 48.17 19.16 7.51
CA ARG A 182 47.90 18.34 6.33
C ARG A 182 47.89 19.16 5.03
N LEU A 183 47.81 20.50 5.11
CA LEU A 183 47.84 21.40 3.95
C LEU A 183 49.12 21.33 3.14
N ARG A 184 50.28 21.07 3.77
CA ARG A 184 51.56 20.91 3.04
C ARG A 184 51.47 19.77 2.02
N TYR A 185 50.72 18.71 2.33
CA TYR A 185 50.50 17.58 1.43
C TYR A 185 49.44 17.89 0.36
N TYR A 186 48.33 18.57 0.73
CA TYR A 186 47.27 18.91 -0.22
C TYR A 186 47.69 19.93 -1.28
N ILE A 187 48.46 20.96 -0.93
CA ILE A 187 48.97 21.95 -1.90
C ILE A 187 50.00 21.30 -2.84
N CYS A 188 50.80 20.35 -2.34
CA CYS A 188 51.75 19.58 -3.14
C CYS A 188 51.06 18.64 -4.15
N VAL A 189 50.03 17.91 -3.72
CA VAL A 189 49.27 16.98 -4.57
C VAL A 189 48.44 17.72 -5.64
N GLN A 190 47.82 18.86 -5.32
CA GLN A 190 47.09 19.66 -6.31
C GLN A 190 48.04 20.26 -7.38
N ARG A 191 49.25 20.71 -6.98
CA ARG A 191 50.27 21.16 -7.94
C ARG A 191 50.75 20.05 -8.88
N ASN A 192 50.88 18.81 -8.40
CA ASN A 192 51.29 17.67 -9.25
C ASN A 192 50.17 17.17 -10.18
N ASN A 193 48.90 17.24 -9.76
CA ASN A 193 47.77 16.79 -10.57
C ASN A 193 47.48 17.78 -11.74
N VAL A 194 47.69 19.08 -11.53
CA VAL A 194 47.65 20.09 -12.61
C VAL A 194 48.83 19.92 -13.58
N ARG A 195 50.03 19.57 -13.08
CA ARG A 195 51.24 19.37 -13.89
C ARG A 195 51.22 18.07 -14.73
N ASN A 196 50.45 17.06 -14.30
CA ASN A 196 50.22 15.85 -15.09
C ASN A 196 49.14 16.03 -16.16
N LYS A 197 48.13 16.89 -15.94
CA LYS A 197 47.15 17.25 -16.98
C LYS A 197 47.76 18.06 -18.14
N SER A 198 48.83 18.83 -17.89
CA SER A 198 49.53 19.59 -18.93
C SER A 198 50.53 18.78 -19.76
N LYS A 199 50.73 17.48 -19.48
CA LYS A 199 51.63 16.61 -20.26
C LYS A 199 50.89 15.64 -21.19
N THR A 200 49.55 15.64 -21.22
CA THR A 200 48.73 14.73 -22.02
C THR A 200 47.69 15.47 -22.85
N GLY A 201 48.10 16.52 -23.58
CA GLY A 201 47.18 17.26 -24.44
C GLY A 201 47.87 18.27 -25.31
N ASP A 202 48.55 17.80 -26.36
CA ASP A 202 48.80 18.58 -27.58
C ASP A 202 48.75 17.61 -28.78
N SER A 203 47.57 17.48 -29.36
CA SER A 203 47.41 17.29 -30.80
C SER A 203 45.99 17.74 -31.17
N CYS A 204 45.93 19.01 -31.55
CA CYS A 204 44.83 19.63 -32.27
C CYS A 204 44.60 18.88 -33.59
N ASN A 205 43.34 18.61 -33.96
CA ASN A 205 42.92 18.76 -35.35
C ASN A 205 41.42 19.07 -35.43
N ILE A 206 41.17 20.22 -36.03
CA ILE A 206 39.88 20.78 -36.44
C ILE A 206 39.64 20.32 -37.89
N GLY A 207 38.39 19.98 -38.21
CA GLY A 207 37.90 19.73 -39.57
C GLY A 207 36.48 19.16 -39.48
N GLU A 208 35.45 20.01 -39.42
CA GLU A 208 34.66 20.53 -40.54
C GLU A 208 33.44 19.65 -40.92
N ASN A 209 32.34 20.37 -41.17
CA ASN A 209 31.12 20.02 -41.90
C ASN A 209 29.92 19.37 -41.16
N MET A 210 28.92 20.22 -40.93
CA MET A 210 27.47 19.97 -41.12
C MET A 210 27.09 20.56 -42.51
N PRO A 211 25.92 20.29 -43.18
CA PRO A 211 24.69 19.59 -42.76
C PRO A 211 23.97 18.74 -43.86
N ALA A 212 22.75 18.28 -43.52
CA ALA A 212 21.53 18.14 -44.36
C ALA A 212 21.08 16.76 -44.91
N LEU A 213 19.93 16.32 -44.37
CA LEU A 213 18.66 15.93 -45.04
C LEU A 213 18.58 14.76 -46.05
N ARG A 214 17.70 13.81 -45.66
CA ARG A 214 16.71 13.03 -46.44
C ARG A 214 17.12 12.41 -47.78
N LYS A 215 16.99 11.08 -47.86
CA LYS A 215 15.82 10.40 -48.45
C LYS A 215 15.45 9.20 -47.59
#